data_AF-A0A3C1KKF5-F1
#
_entry.id   AF-A0A3C1KKF5-F1
#
_cell.length_a   1.000
_cell.length_b   1.000
_cell.length_c   1.000
_cell.angle_alpha   90.00
_cell.angle_beta   90.00
_cell.angle_gamma   90.00
#
_symmetry.space_group_name_H-M   'P 1'
#
loop_
_entity.id
_entity.type
_entity.pdbx_description
1 polymer ?
#
loop_
_entity_poly.entity_id
_entity_poly.type
_entity_poly.pdbx_seq_one_letter_code
_entity_poly.pdbx_strand_id
1 'polypeptide(L)'
;WWLCLVMPKEEVEQIARFRDLTAEQRSLLLSARKEPGKYVEGVVLSDQLEGLFRNVPPPLSLALAMTEKHEKAERARIMREQGCSELEAAHIVAERLEA
;
A
#
# COMPACT_ATOMS: atom_id res chain seq x y z
N TRP A 1 2.21 -18.87 -9.52
CA TRP A 1 3.00 -17.69 -9.10
C TRP A 1 2.20 -16.91 -8.06
N TRP A 2 2.86 -16.29 -7.09
CA TRP A 2 2.21 -15.57 -5.97
C TRP A 2 2.65 -14.11 -5.97
N LEU A 3 1.72 -13.22 -5.67
CA LEU A 3 1.98 -11.81 -5.42
C LEU A 3 1.46 -11.48 -4.04
N CYS A 4 2.38 -11.26 -3.12
CA CYS A 4 2.11 -11.03 -1.71
C CYS A 4 2.38 -9.56 -1.41
N LEU A 5 1.36 -8.81 -1.03
CA LEU A 5 1.55 -7.46 -0.50
C LEU A 5 2.07 -7.54 0.95
N VAL A 6 2.24 -6.40 1.61
CA VAL A 6 2.56 -6.37 3.05
C VAL A 6 1.51 -7.20 3.81
N MET A 7 1.98 -8.22 4.51
CA MET A 7 1.16 -9.14 5.30
C MET A 7 1.66 -9.18 6.75
N PRO A 8 0.77 -9.29 7.74
CA PRO A 8 1.12 -9.67 9.10
C PRO A 8 1.91 -11.00 9.16
N LYS A 9 2.69 -11.18 10.23
CA LYS A 9 3.50 -12.39 10.41
C LYS A 9 2.64 -13.65 10.42
N GLU A 10 1.44 -13.56 10.99
CA GLU A 10 0.47 -14.64 11.09
C GLU A 10 -0.03 -15.08 9.71
N GLU A 11 -0.21 -14.14 8.77
CA GLU A 11 -0.62 -14.43 7.40
C GLU A 11 0.50 -15.12 6.61
N VAL A 12 1.78 -14.76 6.86
CA VAL A 12 2.93 -15.48 6.28
C VAL A 12 2.95 -16.95 6.71
N GLU A 13 2.61 -17.23 7.97
CA GLU A 13 2.50 -18.61 8.47
C GLU A 13 1.33 -19.36 7.83
N GLN A 14 0.25 -18.67 7.46
CA GLN A 14 -0.85 -19.29 6.73
C GLN A 14 -0.46 -19.65 5.29
N ILE A 15 0.40 -18.87 4.62
CA ILE A 15 0.92 -19.19 3.29
C ILE A 15 1.70 -20.51 3.30
N ALA A 16 2.44 -20.78 4.37
CA ALA A 16 3.20 -22.02 4.52
C ALA A 16 2.32 -23.29 4.49
N ARG A 17 0.99 -23.16 4.62
CA ARG A 17 0.04 -24.28 4.47
C ARG A 17 -0.21 -24.66 3.00
N PHE A 18 0.03 -23.74 2.07
CA PHE A 18 -0.28 -23.90 0.65
C PHE A 18 0.96 -23.90 -0.24
N ARG A 19 2.08 -23.40 0.28
CA ARG A 19 3.35 -23.33 -0.42
C ARG A 19 4.48 -23.56 0.58
N ASP A 20 5.37 -24.50 0.26
CA ASP A 20 6.62 -24.64 1.00
C ASP A 20 7.48 -23.39 0.77
N LEU A 21 7.84 -22.72 1.86
CA LEU A 21 8.67 -21.51 1.84
C LEU A 21 10.04 -21.82 2.42
N THR A 22 11.10 -21.41 1.73
CA THR A 22 12.45 -21.41 2.33
C THR A 22 12.55 -20.35 3.42
N ALA A 23 13.60 -20.43 4.25
CA ALA A 23 13.86 -19.43 5.28
C ALA A 23 14.05 -18.03 4.67
N GLU A 24 14.70 -17.95 3.50
CA GLU A 24 14.95 -16.73 2.75
C GLU A 24 13.67 -16.15 2.18
N GLN A 25 12.81 -16.97 1.58
CA GLN A 25 11.50 -16.54 1.08
C GLN A 25 10.61 -16.01 2.21
N ARG A 26 10.62 -16.68 3.37
CA ARG A 26 9.91 -16.21 4.56
C ARG A 26 10.47 -14.87 5.05
N SER A 27 11.79 -14.73 5.10
CA SER A 27 12.44 -13.48 5.47
C SER A 27 12.08 -12.35 4.50
N LEU A 28 12.05 -12.63 3.20
CA LEU A 28 11.68 -11.68 2.16
C LEU A 28 10.22 -11.21 2.31
N LEU A 29 9.28 -12.14 2.54
CA LEU A 29 7.87 -11.79 2.80
C LEU A 29 7.71 -10.87 4.01
N LEU A 30 8.44 -11.15 5.09
CA LEU A 30 8.43 -10.33 6.31
C LEU A 30 9.18 -9.00 6.16
N SER A 31 9.98 -8.83 5.11
CA SER A 31 10.76 -7.62 4.87
C SER A 31 9.96 -6.51 4.18
N ALA A 32 8.85 -6.83 3.51
CA ALA A 32 8.03 -5.89 2.77
C ALA A 32 7.38 -4.85 3.69
N ARG A 33 7.44 -3.57 3.29
CA ARG A 33 6.96 -2.43 4.07
C ARG A 33 5.95 -1.58 3.30
N LYS A 34 5.12 -0.87 4.06
CA LYS A 34 4.25 0.19 3.55
C LYS A 34 4.76 1.52 4.09
N GLU A 35 4.97 2.47 3.19
CA GLU A 35 5.22 3.87 3.53
C GLU A 35 3.96 4.68 3.17
N PRO A 36 3.13 5.06 4.15
CA PRO A 36 1.88 5.77 3.91
C PRO A 36 2.10 7.03 3.07
N GLY A 37 1.24 7.24 2.07
CA GLY A 37 1.36 8.39 1.18
C GLY A 37 2.44 8.28 0.09
N LYS A 38 3.23 7.19 0.04
CA LYS A 38 4.32 7.05 -0.94
C LYS A 38 4.26 5.77 -1.75
N TYR A 39 4.42 4.63 -1.08
CA TYR A 39 4.50 3.33 -1.77
C TYR A 39 4.14 2.17 -0.85
N VAL A 40 3.80 1.05 -1.49
CA VAL A 40 3.65 -0.25 -0.82
C VAL A 40 4.60 -1.23 -1.48
N GLU A 41 5.35 -1.96 -0.67
CA GLU A 41 6.16 -3.08 -1.13
C GLU A 41 5.33 -4.36 -1.18
N GLY A 42 5.73 -5.25 -2.06
CA GLY A 42 5.26 -6.62 -2.09
C GLY A 42 6.36 -7.55 -2.55
N VAL A 43 6.09 -8.84 -2.47
CA VAL A 43 6.99 -9.89 -2.93
C VAL A 43 6.30 -10.66 -4.03
N VAL A 44 7.01 -10.87 -5.13
CA VAL A 44 6.64 -11.84 -6.15
C VAL A 44 7.40 -13.13 -5.87
N LEU A 45 6.69 -14.26 -5.88
CA LEU A 45 7.27 -15.59 -5.75
C LEU A 45 6.82 -16.45 -6.94
N SER A 46 7.72 -16.69 -7.89
CA SER A 46 7.48 -17.49 -9.09
C SER A 46 8.73 -18.27 -9.49
N ASP A 47 8.58 -19.27 -10.34
CA ASP A 47 9.70 -20.14 -10.75
C ASP A 47 10.81 -19.38 -11.51
N GLN A 48 10.48 -18.23 -12.12
CA GLN A 48 11.42 -17.42 -12.90
C GLN A 48 11.91 -16.18 -12.16
N LEU A 49 11.19 -15.74 -11.13
CA LEU A 49 11.45 -14.49 -10.41
C LEU A 49 10.96 -14.58 -8.98
N GLU A 50 11.87 -14.33 -8.06
CA GLU A 50 11.59 -14.14 -6.63
C GLU A 50 12.22 -12.82 -6.21
N GLY A 51 11.43 -11.90 -5.67
CA GLY A 51 11.95 -10.59 -5.35
C GLY A 51 10.93 -9.62 -4.79
N LEU A 52 11.45 -8.56 -4.18
CA LEU A 52 10.68 -7.44 -3.68
C LEU A 52 10.39 -6.47 -4.83
N PHE A 53 9.16 -5.99 -4.90
CA PHE A 53 8.76 -4.91 -5.80
C PHE A 53 8.12 -3.77 -5.01
N ARG A 54 8.07 -2.59 -5.61
CA ARG A 54 7.37 -1.42 -5.08
C ARG A 54 6.26 -1.00 -6.02
N ASN A 55 5.05 -0.86 -5.49
CA ASN A 55 3.98 -0.14 -6.15
C ASN A 55 4.04 1.33 -5.71
N VAL A 56 4.36 2.22 -6.67
CA VAL A 56 4.45 3.67 -6.47
C VAL A 56 3.37 4.32 -7.33
N PRO A 57 2.14 4.45 -6.81
CA PRO A 57 1.04 5.02 -7.58
C PRO A 57 1.21 6.54 -7.75
N PRO A 58 0.67 7.13 -8.83
CA PRO A 58 0.56 8.58 -8.94
C PRO A 58 -0.22 9.17 -7.74
N PRO A 59 0.15 10.38 -7.28
CA PRO A 59 -0.45 11.02 -6.10
C PRO A 59 -1.97 11.10 -6.12
N LEU A 60 -2.56 11.45 -7.27
CA LEU A 60 -4.02 11.52 -7.40
C LEU A 60 -4.69 10.15 -7.23
N SER A 61 -4.11 9.10 -7.82
CA SER A 61 -4.60 7.74 -7.65
C SER A 61 -4.54 7.31 -6.18
N LEU A 62 -3.48 7.70 -5.47
CA LEU A 62 -3.33 7.43 -4.04
C LEU A 62 -4.38 8.19 -3.22
N ALA A 63 -4.53 9.50 -3.44
CA ALA A 63 -5.49 10.36 -2.74
C ALA A 63 -6.95 9.87 -2.89
N LEU A 64 -7.31 9.37 -4.08
CA LEU A 64 -8.62 8.79 -4.33
C LEU A 64 -8.81 7.43 -3.63
N ALA A 65 -7.74 6.62 -3.52
CA ALA A 65 -7.77 5.31 -2.88
C ALA A 65 -7.63 5.36 -1.33
N MET A 66 -7.35 6.53 -0.77
CA MET A 66 -7.27 6.75 0.68
C MET A 66 -8.67 6.60 1.33
N THR A 67 -8.86 5.50 2.05
CA THR A 67 -10.16 5.09 2.65
C THR A 67 -10.12 4.90 4.16
N GLU A 68 -8.96 5.05 4.80
CA GLU A 68 -8.82 4.94 6.24
C GLU A 68 -9.56 6.06 6.96
N LYS A 69 -9.96 5.83 8.21
CA LYS A 69 -10.77 6.80 8.97
C LYS A 69 -10.09 8.17 9.09
N HIS A 70 -8.79 8.20 9.35
CA HIS A 70 -8.02 9.43 9.49
C HIS A 70 -7.85 10.15 8.14
N GLU A 71 -7.69 9.41 7.05
CA GLU A 71 -7.59 9.95 5.69
C GLU A 71 -8.91 10.59 5.25
N LYS A 72 -10.04 9.92 5.52
CA LYS A 72 -11.39 10.46 5.28
C LYS A 72 -11.66 11.71 6.13
N ALA A 73 -11.21 11.70 7.40
CA ALA A 73 -11.36 12.86 8.28
C ALA A 73 -10.57 14.07 7.77
N GLU A 74 -9.37 13.85 7.23
CA GLU A 74 -8.57 14.90 6.60
C GLU A 74 -9.26 15.48 5.37
N ARG A 75 -9.75 14.62 4.47
CA ARG A 75 -10.50 15.08 3.28
C ARG A 75 -11.74 15.87 3.68
N ALA A 76 -12.49 15.41 4.68
CA ALA A 76 -13.65 16.12 5.20
C ALA A 76 -13.29 17.47 5.86
N ARG A 77 -12.10 17.59 6.45
CA ARG A 77 -11.59 18.85 7.00
C ARG A 77 -11.30 19.85 5.87
N ILE A 78 -10.60 19.42 4.83
CA ILE A 78 -10.30 20.24 3.65
C ILE A 78 -11.60 20.75 2.99
N MET A 79 -12.59 19.89 2.82
CA MET A 79 -13.90 20.27 2.26
C MET A 79 -14.57 21.38 3.08
N ARG A 80 -14.54 21.30 4.42
CA ARG A 80 -15.11 22.34 5.30
C ARG A 80 -14.33 23.64 5.27
N GLU A 81 -13.00 23.56 5.30
CA GLU A 81 -12.10 24.73 5.34
C GLU A 81 -12.14 25.52 4.02
N GLN A 82 -12.26 24.83 2.89
CA GLN A 82 -12.21 25.46 1.56
C GLN A 82 -13.57 25.56 0.85
N GLY A 83 -14.62 24.96 1.40
CA GLY A 83 -15.96 24.96 0.78
C GLY A 83 -16.00 24.22 -0.56
N CYS A 84 -15.21 23.16 -0.71
CA CYS A 84 -15.04 22.42 -1.97
C CYS A 84 -15.70 21.03 -1.96
N SER A 85 -15.85 20.44 -3.14
CA SER A 85 -16.32 19.06 -3.33
C SER A 85 -15.30 18.02 -2.85
N GLU A 86 -15.74 16.76 -2.69
CA GLU A 86 -14.83 15.68 -2.30
C GLU A 86 -13.74 15.43 -3.36
N LEU A 87 -14.06 15.59 -4.64
CA LEU A 87 -13.11 15.42 -5.73
C LEU A 87 -12.03 16.51 -5.69
N GLU A 88 -12.42 17.78 -5.52
CA GLU A 88 -11.48 18.90 -5.37
C GLU A 88 -10.60 18.73 -4.12
N ALA A 89 -11.19 18.28 -3.00
CA ALA A 89 -10.43 17.96 -1.80
C ALA A 89 -9.42 16.82 -2.03
N ALA A 90 -9.75 15.81 -2.85
CA ALA A 90 -8.81 14.76 -3.23
C ALA A 90 -7.65 15.29 -4.09
N HIS A 91 -7.90 16.26 -4.98
CA HIS A 91 -6.83 16.94 -5.72
C HIS A 91 -5.89 17.71 -4.79
N ILE A 92 -6.42 18.42 -3.79
CA ILE A 92 -5.61 19.11 -2.79
C ILE A 92 -4.77 18.12 -1.96
N VAL A 93 -5.33 16.96 -1.60
CA VAL A 93 -4.57 15.89 -0.95
C VAL A 93 -3.46 15.38 -1.86
N ALA A 94 -3.73 15.18 -3.15
CA ALA A 94 -2.74 14.74 -4.12
C ALA A 94 -1.56 15.71 -4.25
N GLU A 95 -1.84 17.03 -4.33
CA GLU A 95 -0.81 18.07 -4.36
C GLU A 95 0.07 18.05 -3.10
N ARG A 96 -0.52 17.75 -1.92
CA ARG A 96 0.23 17.62 -0.67
C ARG A 96 1.10 16.36 -0.61
N LEU A 97 0.78 15.33 -1.36
CA LEU A 97 1.56 14.10 -1.45
C LEU A 97 2.76 14.22 -2.42
N GLU A 98 2.73 15.21 -3.32
CA GLU A 98 3.85 15.52 -4.23
C GLU A 98 4.98 16.30 -3.56
N ALA A 99 4.67 17.08 -2.51
CA ALA A 99 5.59 17.94 -1.77
C ALA A 99 6.47 17.17 -0.77
#